data_AF-A0A1I2DH54-F1
#
_entry.id   AF-A0A1I2DH54-F1
#
_cell.length_a   1.000
_cell.length_b   1.000
_cell.length_c   1.000
_cell.angle_alpha   90.00
_cell.angle_beta   90.00
_cell.angle_gamma   90.00
#
_symmetry.space_group_name_H-M   'P 1'
#
loop_
_entity.id
_entity.type
_entity.pdbx_description
1 polymer ?
#
loop_
_entity_poly.entity_id
_entity_poly.type
_entity_poly.pdbx_seq_one_letter_code
_entity_poly.pdbx_strand_id
1 'polypeptide(L)'
;MRLRAGTPAHPDEELWSAARHDGRGALTRALRASATVGVCGLGRTGLLLARSLVACGMGTVVVDDDLEVDTRDVGPGGYDLRDVGASRRSAAARLLHGHGGRVGLGERTDLDVVVVVGGGPLDVTRTWQLMGHGIPHLPVAWEGAAVTVGPLVVPGTTACLRCVDLHRADDAARAPQRTASARYGRHAEETVLALAAAGAAVRAVTRLVDGRDVGIATTEQFVSAAAAHHVERWPPHPTCGCHSLVASQKGPLDVSGPFGGGTADAPD
;
A
#
# COMPACT_ATOMS: atom_id res chain seq x y z
N MET A 1 -25.72 -23.33 -29.96
CA MET A 1 -24.67 -22.41 -29.51
C MET A 1 -24.83 -22.20 -28.02
N ARG A 2 -24.08 -22.94 -27.19
CA ARG A 2 -24.17 -22.83 -25.73
C ARG A 2 -23.47 -21.53 -25.31
N LEU A 3 -24.22 -20.59 -24.73
CA LEU A 3 -23.66 -19.43 -24.04
C LEU A 3 -22.66 -19.96 -23.00
N ARG A 4 -21.39 -19.58 -23.13
CA ARG A 4 -20.41 -19.80 -22.06
C ARG A 4 -21.01 -19.18 -20.80
N ALA A 5 -21.14 -19.98 -19.74
CA ALA A 5 -21.46 -19.46 -18.42
C ALA A 5 -20.46 -18.34 -18.12
N GLY A 6 -20.96 -17.12 -17.94
CA GLY A 6 -20.11 -16.00 -17.54
C GLY A 6 -19.37 -16.37 -16.26
N THR A 7 -18.12 -15.92 -16.13
CA THR A 7 -17.38 -15.99 -14.87
C THR A 7 -18.32 -15.57 -13.74
N PRO A 8 -18.47 -16.36 -12.66
CA PRO A 8 -19.39 -16.01 -11.58
C PRO A 8 -19.11 -14.59 -11.10
N ALA A 9 -20.19 -13.84 -10.89
CA ALA A 9 -20.12 -12.50 -10.33
C ALA A 9 -19.28 -12.53 -9.05
N HIS A 10 -18.31 -11.63 -8.94
CA HIS A 10 -17.53 -11.49 -7.72
C HIS A 10 -18.50 -11.18 -6.56
N PRO A 11 -18.42 -11.78 -5.37
CA PRO A 11 -19.40 -11.56 -4.29
C PRO A 11 -19.58 -10.07 -3.94
N ASP A 12 -18.52 -9.28 -4.09
CA ASP A 12 -18.56 -7.84 -3.82
C ASP A 12 -19.08 -7.00 -5.02
N GLU A 13 -19.39 -7.61 -6.17
CA GLU A 13 -19.85 -6.91 -7.38
C GLU A 13 -21.14 -6.13 -7.14
N GLU A 14 -22.09 -6.75 -6.44
CA GLU A 14 -23.36 -6.12 -6.08
C GLU A 14 -23.11 -4.91 -5.16
N LEU A 15 -22.18 -5.04 -4.21
CA LEU A 15 -21.78 -3.97 -3.31
C LEU A 15 -21.02 -2.84 -4.04
N TRP A 16 -20.12 -3.16 -4.98
CA TRP A 16 -19.42 -2.13 -5.77
C TRP A 16 -20.39 -1.35 -6.66
N SER A 17 -21.40 -2.04 -7.19
CA SER A 17 -22.46 -1.46 -8.00
C SER A 17 -23.38 -0.57 -7.15
N ALA A 18 -23.76 -1.04 -5.95
CA ALA A 18 -24.59 -0.29 -5.01
C ALA A 18 -23.88 0.90 -4.36
N ALA A 19 -22.58 0.77 -4.07
CA ALA A 19 -21.76 1.82 -3.44
C ALA A 19 -21.50 3.02 -4.36
N ARG A 20 -21.85 2.93 -5.65
CA ARG A 20 -21.95 4.12 -6.50
C ARG A 20 -23.43 4.43 -6.73
N HIS A 21 -23.87 5.58 -6.22
CA HIS A 21 -25.22 6.10 -6.47
C HIS A 21 -25.51 6.38 -7.96
N ASP A 22 -24.53 6.21 -8.86
CA ASP A 22 -24.61 6.44 -10.31
C ASP A 22 -24.85 5.17 -11.14
N GLY A 23 -24.93 3.97 -10.54
CA GLY A 23 -25.17 2.70 -11.23
C GLY A 23 -24.01 2.17 -12.08
N ARG A 24 -22.78 2.71 -11.93
CA ARG A 24 -21.62 2.35 -12.79
C ARG A 24 -20.81 1.14 -12.29
N GLY A 25 -21.47 0.12 -11.75
CA GLY A 25 -20.81 -1.10 -11.25
C GLY A 25 -19.93 -1.81 -12.28
N ALA A 26 -20.42 -1.92 -13.53
CA ALA A 26 -19.70 -2.52 -14.64
C ALA A 26 -18.42 -1.74 -15.01
N LEU A 27 -18.43 -0.40 -14.92
CA LEU A 27 -17.25 0.42 -15.14
C LEU A 27 -16.21 0.20 -14.04
N THR A 28 -16.63 0.17 -12.77
CA THR A 28 -15.74 -0.15 -11.64
C THR A 28 -15.05 -1.48 -11.83
N ARG A 29 -15.81 -2.52 -12.23
CA ARG A 29 -15.24 -3.84 -12.56
C ARG A 29 -14.21 -3.74 -13.66
N ALA A 30 -14.52 -3.06 -14.76
CA ALA A 30 -13.61 -2.93 -15.90
C ALA A 30 -12.31 -2.22 -15.49
N LEU A 31 -12.41 -1.11 -14.74
CA LEU A 31 -11.26 -0.36 -14.24
C LEU A 31 -10.36 -1.23 -13.37
N ARG A 32 -10.94 -1.93 -12.38
CA ARG A 32 -10.16 -2.82 -11.50
C ARG A 32 -9.54 -3.98 -12.26
N ALA A 33 -10.29 -4.61 -13.17
CA ALA A 33 -9.78 -5.71 -13.98
C ALA A 33 -8.64 -5.30 -14.94
N SER A 34 -8.57 -4.02 -15.31
CA SER A 34 -7.45 -3.46 -16.08
C SER A 34 -6.29 -2.95 -15.23
N ALA A 35 -6.49 -2.78 -13.91
CA ALA A 35 -5.51 -2.13 -13.05
C ALA A 35 -4.32 -3.04 -12.72
N THR A 36 -3.13 -2.45 -12.69
CA THR A 36 -1.90 -3.06 -12.19
C THR A 36 -1.43 -2.35 -10.92
N VAL A 37 -1.47 -3.06 -9.79
CA VAL A 37 -1.08 -2.53 -8.48
C VAL A 37 0.22 -3.16 -8.00
N GLY A 38 1.21 -2.34 -7.65
CA GLY A 38 2.43 -2.79 -6.99
C GLY A 38 2.26 -2.86 -5.48
N VAL A 39 2.76 -3.92 -4.84
CA VAL A 39 2.83 -4.08 -3.38
C VAL A 39 4.27 -4.43 -3.00
N CYS A 40 4.84 -3.55 -2.19
CA CYS A 40 6.25 -3.51 -1.90
C CYS A 40 6.44 -3.67 -0.40
N GLY A 41 7.13 -4.72 0.03
CA GLY A 41 7.11 -5.18 1.42
C GLY A 41 5.95 -6.13 1.65
N LEU A 42 6.27 -7.40 1.91
CA LEU A 42 5.35 -8.53 2.00
C LEU A 42 5.41 -9.19 3.37
N GLY A 43 5.55 -8.39 4.44
CA GLY A 43 5.20 -8.81 5.79
C GLY A 43 3.71 -9.12 5.93
N ARG A 44 3.19 -9.24 7.15
CA ARG A 44 1.76 -9.54 7.39
C ARG A 44 0.83 -8.57 6.67
N THR A 45 1.10 -7.27 6.81
CA THR A 45 0.29 -6.17 6.28
C THR A 45 0.30 -6.16 4.76
N GLY A 46 1.49 -6.31 4.16
CA GLY A 46 1.65 -6.35 2.70
C GLY A 46 0.99 -7.56 2.06
N LEU A 47 1.13 -8.74 2.64
CA LEU A 47 0.48 -9.95 2.13
C LEU A 47 -1.06 -9.88 2.28
N LEU A 48 -1.55 -9.41 3.43
CA LEU A 48 -2.99 -9.16 3.65
C LEU A 48 -3.54 -8.19 2.59
N LEU A 49 -2.88 -7.06 2.41
CA LEU A 49 -3.21 -6.06 1.39
C LEU A 49 -3.24 -6.69 -0.01
N ALA A 50 -2.19 -7.43 -0.40
CA ALA A 50 -2.11 -8.03 -1.73
C ALA A 50 -3.25 -9.02 -1.99
N ARG A 51 -3.57 -9.88 -1.00
CA ARG A 51 -4.71 -10.81 -1.08
C ARG A 51 -6.04 -10.07 -1.20
N SER A 52 -6.22 -9.02 -0.42
CA SER A 52 -7.42 -8.19 -0.48
C SER A 52 -7.54 -7.44 -1.80
N LEU A 53 -6.44 -7.02 -2.43
CA LEU A 53 -6.47 -6.39 -3.76
C LEU A 53 -6.89 -7.38 -4.85
N VAL A 54 -6.38 -8.62 -4.80
CA VAL A 54 -6.85 -9.71 -5.67
C VAL A 54 -8.34 -9.95 -5.47
N ALA A 55 -8.79 -10.06 -4.21
CA ALA A 55 -10.21 -10.17 -3.88
C ALA A 55 -11.02 -8.93 -4.29
N CYS A 56 -10.43 -7.73 -4.38
CA CYS A 56 -11.14 -6.56 -4.89
C CYS A 56 -11.30 -6.57 -6.43
N GLY A 57 -10.81 -7.60 -7.12
CA GLY A 57 -10.88 -7.74 -8.58
C GLY A 57 -9.80 -6.98 -9.33
N MET A 58 -8.67 -6.65 -8.68
CA MET A 58 -7.54 -6.02 -9.36
C MET A 58 -6.94 -6.99 -10.40
N GLY A 59 -6.74 -6.50 -11.62
CA GLY A 59 -6.33 -7.31 -12.76
C GLY A 59 -4.96 -7.95 -12.58
N THR A 60 -3.99 -7.17 -12.12
CA THR A 60 -2.63 -7.63 -11.82
C THR A 60 -2.15 -7.05 -10.49
N VAL A 61 -1.65 -7.92 -9.60
CA VAL A 61 -0.95 -7.50 -8.37
C VAL A 61 0.51 -7.89 -8.51
N VAL A 62 1.39 -6.90 -8.58
CA VAL A 62 2.84 -7.07 -8.69
C VAL A 62 3.40 -7.01 -7.28
N VAL A 63 4.11 -8.05 -6.87
CA VAL A 63 4.60 -8.16 -5.49
C VAL A 63 6.11 -8.13 -5.44
N ASP A 64 6.65 -7.44 -4.45
CA ASP A 64 8.08 -7.36 -4.24
C ASP A 64 8.47 -7.33 -2.77
N ASP A 65 9.37 -8.24 -2.39
CA ASP A 65 10.06 -8.28 -1.10
C ASP A 65 11.25 -9.25 -1.21
N ASP A 66 12.46 -8.75 -0.97
CA ASP A 66 13.69 -9.55 -0.99
C ASP A 66 13.94 -10.33 0.31
N LEU A 67 13.11 -10.13 1.34
CA LEU A 67 13.25 -10.81 2.61
C LEU A 67 12.67 -12.23 2.57
N GLU A 68 13.12 -13.04 3.52
CA GLU A 68 12.56 -14.35 3.81
C GLU A 68 11.38 -14.26 4.77
N VAL A 69 10.49 -15.24 4.70
CA VAL A 69 9.36 -15.37 5.63
C VAL A 69 9.92 -15.65 7.02
N ASP A 70 9.65 -14.75 7.96
CA ASP A 70 9.98 -14.89 9.37
C ASP A 70 8.81 -15.52 10.13
N THR A 71 9.08 -16.15 11.27
CA THR A 71 8.03 -16.65 12.18
C THR A 71 7.01 -15.58 12.58
N ARG A 72 7.42 -14.31 12.63
CA ARG A 72 6.58 -13.14 12.89
C ARG A 72 5.68 -12.79 11.72
N ASP A 73 5.84 -13.38 10.54
CA ASP A 73 4.94 -13.18 9.40
C ASP A 73 3.80 -14.21 9.36
N VAL A 74 3.91 -15.25 10.20
CA VAL A 74 2.94 -16.33 10.29
C VAL A 74 1.73 -15.88 11.08
N GLY A 75 0.54 -16.21 10.57
CA GLY A 75 -0.71 -15.90 11.26
C GLY A 75 -1.89 -15.71 10.31
N PRO A 76 -3.06 -15.32 10.84
CA PRO A 76 -4.27 -15.12 10.05
C PRO A 76 -4.04 -14.18 8.86
N GLY A 77 -4.24 -14.70 7.65
CA GLY A 77 -4.04 -13.98 6.39
C GLY A 77 -2.58 -13.68 6.01
N GLY A 78 -1.62 -14.00 6.88
CA GLY A 78 -0.19 -14.03 6.61
C GLY A 78 0.26 -15.35 5.98
N TYR A 79 1.48 -15.77 6.31
CA TYR A 79 2.08 -17.02 5.82
C TYR A 79 1.77 -18.21 6.73
N ASP A 80 2.00 -19.43 6.22
CA ASP A 80 1.98 -20.65 7.01
C ASP A 80 3.34 -20.93 7.64
N LEU A 81 3.40 -21.70 8.75
CA LEU A 81 4.67 -22.12 9.36
C LEU A 81 5.62 -22.83 8.37
N ARG A 82 5.08 -23.54 7.39
CA ARG A 82 5.87 -24.24 6.35
C ARG A 82 6.58 -23.28 5.38
N ASP A 83 6.17 -22.01 5.34
CA ASP A 83 6.74 -21.03 4.44
C ASP A 83 7.94 -20.30 5.07
N VAL A 84 8.16 -20.47 6.38
CA VAL A 84 9.28 -19.84 7.10
C VAL A 84 10.62 -20.22 6.47
N GLY A 85 11.46 -19.22 6.22
CA GLY A 85 12.74 -19.35 5.51
C GLY A 85 12.64 -19.38 3.98
N ALA A 86 11.43 -19.40 3.41
CA ALA A 86 11.26 -19.19 1.97
C ALA A 86 11.31 -17.69 1.64
N SER A 87 11.66 -17.36 0.39
CA SER A 87 11.52 -16.00 -0.12
C SER A 87 10.05 -15.52 0.01
N ARG A 88 9.83 -14.36 0.64
CA ARG A 88 8.50 -13.75 0.76
C ARG A 88 7.87 -13.51 -0.61
N ARG A 89 8.63 -12.95 -1.56
CA ARG A 89 8.18 -12.77 -2.96
C ARG A 89 7.64 -14.08 -3.56
N SER A 90 8.38 -15.17 -3.44
CA SER A 90 7.99 -16.46 -4.03
C SER A 90 6.80 -17.11 -3.29
N ALA A 91 6.80 -17.05 -1.96
CA ALA A 91 5.72 -17.58 -1.15
C ALA A 91 4.42 -16.80 -1.36
N ALA A 92 4.47 -15.47 -1.35
CA ALA A 92 3.34 -14.59 -1.64
C ALA A 92 2.79 -14.83 -3.05
N ALA A 93 3.66 -14.90 -4.06
CA ALA A 93 3.22 -15.17 -5.43
C ALA A 93 2.44 -16.50 -5.53
N ARG A 94 2.94 -17.57 -4.91
CA ARG A 94 2.24 -18.86 -4.85
C ARG A 94 0.88 -18.76 -4.15
N LEU A 95 0.81 -18.05 -3.02
CA LEU A 95 -0.44 -17.83 -2.28
C LEU A 95 -1.45 -17.03 -3.11
N LEU A 96 -1.02 -15.95 -3.77
CA LEU A 96 -1.89 -15.07 -4.56
C LEU A 96 -2.43 -15.73 -5.83
N HIS A 97 -1.62 -16.55 -6.52
CA HIS A 97 -2.10 -17.35 -7.66
C HIS A 97 -3.25 -18.28 -7.26
N GLY A 98 -3.20 -18.85 -6.05
CA GLY A 98 -4.30 -19.67 -5.51
C GLY A 98 -5.62 -18.93 -5.33
N HIS A 99 -5.61 -17.59 -5.33
CA HIS A 99 -6.79 -16.73 -5.20
C HIS A 99 -7.24 -16.13 -6.55
N GLY A 100 -6.71 -16.64 -7.67
CA GLY A 100 -7.13 -16.23 -9.02
C GLY A 100 -6.57 -14.90 -9.52
N GLY A 101 -5.67 -14.27 -8.77
CA GLY A 101 -4.98 -13.05 -9.19
C GLY A 101 -3.88 -13.32 -10.21
N ARG A 102 -3.67 -12.41 -11.15
CA ARG A 102 -2.44 -12.41 -11.96
C ARG A 102 -1.34 -11.78 -11.13
N VAL A 103 -0.28 -12.53 -10.87
CA VAL A 103 0.87 -12.02 -10.13
C VAL A 103 1.98 -11.66 -11.12
N GLY A 104 2.41 -10.40 -11.09
CA GLY A 104 3.60 -9.96 -11.81
C GLY A 104 4.83 -9.99 -10.90
N LEU A 105 6.00 -10.21 -11.48
CA LEU A 105 7.32 -10.03 -10.88
C LEU A 105 8.17 -9.22 -11.88
N GLY A 106 9.20 -8.50 -11.43
CA GLY A 106 10.13 -7.82 -12.34
C GLY A 106 9.81 -6.35 -12.63
N GLU A 107 10.64 -5.69 -13.46
CA GLU A 107 10.45 -4.32 -13.94
C GLU A 107 9.10 -4.12 -14.67
N ARG A 108 8.45 -2.97 -14.44
CA ARG A 108 7.15 -2.63 -15.03
C ARG A 108 7.08 -1.16 -15.46
N THR A 109 6.35 -0.90 -16.53
CA THR A 109 6.06 0.46 -17.04
C THR A 109 4.59 0.85 -16.86
N ASP A 110 3.73 -0.10 -16.45
CA ASP A 110 2.27 -0.01 -16.49
C ASP A 110 1.61 0.00 -15.10
N LEU A 111 2.38 0.31 -14.04
CA LEU A 111 1.84 0.41 -12.68
C LEU A 111 0.89 1.60 -12.55
N ASP A 112 -0.31 1.35 -12.06
CA ASP A 112 -1.32 2.39 -11.80
C ASP A 112 -1.17 3.00 -10.42
N VAL A 113 -0.72 2.20 -9.45
CA VAL A 113 -0.41 2.63 -8.09
C VAL A 113 0.52 1.65 -7.40
N VAL A 114 1.40 2.15 -6.53
CA VAL A 114 2.32 1.34 -5.72
C VAL A 114 2.05 1.56 -4.24
N VAL A 115 1.87 0.47 -3.47
CA VAL A 115 1.80 0.54 -2.01
C VAL A 115 3.13 0.09 -1.43
N VAL A 116 3.76 0.97 -0.65
CA VAL A 116 5.05 0.71 0.00
C VAL A 116 4.84 0.47 1.48
N VAL A 117 5.00 -0.77 1.91
CA VAL A 117 4.85 -1.23 3.28
C VAL A 117 6.24 -1.41 3.89
N GLY A 118 6.52 -0.73 5.00
CA GLY A 118 7.82 -0.79 5.66
C GLY A 118 7.74 -0.69 7.18
N GLY A 119 8.70 -1.33 7.85
CA GLY A 119 8.97 -1.11 9.27
C GLY A 119 10.09 -0.09 9.46
N GLY A 120 9.79 1.05 10.09
CA GLY A 120 10.73 2.16 10.24
C GLY A 120 10.62 3.21 9.12
N PRO A 121 11.62 4.11 8.98
CA PRO A 121 11.64 5.12 7.94
C PRO A 121 11.54 4.47 6.56
N LEU A 122 10.54 4.87 5.79
CA LEU A 122 10.39 4.39 4.42
C LEU A 122 11.60 4.81 3.58
N ASP A 123 11.94 4.00 2.59
CA ASP A 123 13.00 4.36 1.64
C ASP A 123 12.60 5.62 0.85
N VAL A 124 13.23 6.72 1.25
CA VAL A 124 13.04 8.04 0.67
C VAL A 124 13.39 8.00 -0.82
N THR A 125 14.43 7.26 -1.21
CA THR A 125 14.88 7.16 -2.60
C THR A 125 13.77 6.64 -3.51
N ARG A 126 13.03 5.62 -3.07
CA ARG A 126 11.95 5.02 -3.87
C ARG A 126 10.71 5.87 -3.94
N THR A 127 10.33 6.51 -2.84
CA THR A 127 9.22 7.47 -2.87
C THR A 127 9.56 8.65 -3.80
N TRP A 128 10.82 9.10 -3.86
CA TRP A 128 11.28 10.08 -4.86
C TRP A 128 11.27 9.56 -6.30
N GLN A 129 11.68 8.31 -6.55
CA GLN A 129 11.58 7.70 -7.88
C GLN A 129 10.12 7.65 -8.35
N LEU A 130 9.21 7.17 -7.49
CA LEU A 130 7.77 7.14 -7.81
C LEU A 130 7.21 8.54 -8.10
N MET A 131 7.65 9.56 -7.35
CA MET A 131 7.34 10.95 -7.66
C MET A 131 7.87 11.38 -9.04
N GLY A 132 9.14 11.09 -9.35
CA GLY A 132 9.77 11.45 -10.62
C GLY A 132 9.14 10.78 -11.84
N HIS A 133 8.71 9.52 -11.68
CA HIS A 133 8.01 8.75 -12.71
C HIS A 133 6.50 9.04 -12.78
N GLY A 134 5.98 9.94 -11.94
CA GLY A 134 4.56 10.31 -11.94
C GLY A 134 3.63 9.18 -11.50
N ILE A 135 4.12 8.23 -10.69
CA ILE A 135 3.36 7.05 -10.27
C ILE A 135 2.66 7.34 -8.94
N PRO A 136 1.31 7.20 -8.88
CA PRO A 136 0.60 7.26 -7.62
C PRO A 136 1.13 6.23 -6.63
N HIS A 137 1.29 6.62 -5.37
CA HIS A 137 1.80 5.71 -4.37
C HIS A 137 1.24 5.96 -2.99
N LEU A 138 1.20 4.90 -2.19
CA LEU A 138 0.66 4.89 -0.85
C LEU A 138 1.70 4.30 0.12
N PRO A 139 2.28 5.12 1.01
CA PRO A 139 3.12 4.62 2.08
C PRO A 139 2.29 3.99 3.20
N VAL A 140 2.77 2.88 3.75
CA VAL A 140 2.28 2.22 4.97
C VAL A 140 3.48 2.00 5.88
N ALA A 141 3.61 2.81 6.91
CA ALA A 141 4.78 2.84 7.77
C ALA A 141 4.44 2.37 9.19
N TRP A 142 5.14 1.34 9.65
CA TRP A 142 5.11 0.89 11.04
C TRP A 142 6.15 1.64 11.87
N GLU A 143 5.72 2.15 13.03
CA GLU A 143 6.58 2.81 14.02
C GLU A 143 6.20 2.32 15.42
N GLY A 144 7.03 1.45 15.98
CA GLY A 144 6.78 0.77 17.25
C GLY A 144 5.42 0.08 17.31
N ALA A 145 4.51 0.57 18.16
CA ALA A 145 3.18 0.00 18.37
C ALA A 145 2.07 0.71 17.57
N ALA A 146 2.44 1.40 16.50
CA ALA A 146 1.53 2.10 15.61
C ALA A 146 1.86 1.84 14.14
N VAL A 147 0.84 2.00 13.29
CA VAL A 147 0.97 1.97 11.83
C VAL A 147 0.26 3.18 11.23
N THR A 148 0.93 3.85 10.29
CA THR A 148 0.40 5.00 9.56
C THR A 148 0.20 4.63 8.10
N VAL A 149 -1.00 4.83 7.58
CA VAL A 149 -1.36 4.66 6.17
C VAL A 149 -1.51 6.04 5.54
N GLY A 150 -0.79 6.29 4.45
CA GLY A 150 -0.88 7.52 3.67
C GLY A 150 0.20 8.55 3.98
N PRO A 151 0.18 9.69 3.28
CA PRO A 151 -0.89 10.11 2.35
C PRO A 151 -0.92 9.29 1.05
N LEU A 152 -2.10 9.13 0.45
CA LEU A 152 -2.16 8.70 -0.96
C LEU A 152 -1.60 9.82 -1.82
N VAL A 153 -0.40 9.60 -2.36
CA VAL A 153 0.32 10.55 -3.18
C VAL A 153 -0.04 10.34 -4.64
N VAL A 154 -0.62 11.37 -5.26
CA VAL A 154 -0.80 11.49 -6.70
C VAL A 154 0.12 12.64 -7.13
N PRO A 155 1.28 12.36 -7.76
CA PRO A 155 2.27 13.38 -8.08
C PRO A 155 1.66 14.59 -8.81
N GLY A 156 2.04 15.79 -8.38
CA GLY A 156 1.50 17.05 -8.91
C GLY A 156 0.08 17.40 -8.46
N THR A 157 -0.63 16.52 -7.76
CA THR A 157 -2.05 16.70 -7.41
C THR A 157 -2.33 16.70 -5.91
N THR A 158 -1.85 15.69 -5.18
CA THR A 158 -2.07 15.57 -3.73
C THR A 158 -0.79 15.84 -2.94
N ALA A 159 -0.91 16.04 -1.63
CA ALA A 159 0.24 16.26 -0.77
C ALA A 159 1.16 15.03 -0.76
N CYS A 160 2.45 15.23 -0.99
CA CYS A 160 3.47 14.19 -0.86
C CYS A 160 3.98 14.09 0.58
N LEU A 161 4.82 13.08 0.88
CA LEU A 161 5.44 12.92 2.20
C LEU A 161 6.20 14.17 2.66
N ARG A 162 6.88 14.87 1.74
CA ARG A 162 7.56 16.12 2.08
C ARG A 162 6.60 17.25 2.48
N CYS A 163 5.39 17.32 1.90
CA CYS A 163 4.38 18.26 2.37
C CYS A 163 3.96 17.98 3.81
N VAL A 164 3.78 16.70 4.14
CA VAL A 164 3.44 16.27 5.51
C VAL A 164 4.54 16.66 6.48
N ASP A 165 5.81 16.41 6.13
CA ASP A 165 6.95 16.77 6.97
C ASP A 165 7.05 18.29 7.19
N LEU A 166 6.79 19.09 6.14
CA LEU A 166 6.81 20.56 6.24
C LEU A 166 5.69 21.09 7.14
N HIS A 167 4.45 20.62 6.96
CA HIS A 167 3.35 21.01 7.86
C HIS A 167 3.63 20.60 9.31
N ARG A 168 4.17 19.39 9.53
CA ARG A 168 4.58 18.95 10.87
C ARG A 168 5.69 19.83 11.45
N ALA A 169 6.62 20.31 10.63
CA ALA A 169 7.68 21.21 11.08
C ALA A 169 7.13 22.59 11.45
N ASP A 170 6.19 23.12 10.66
CA ASP A 170 5.48 24.38 10.96
C ASP A 170 4.66 24.27 12.26
N ASP A 171 4.04 23.11 12.49
CA ASP A 171 3.24 22.81 13.68
C ASP A 171 4.06 22.30 14.87
N ALA A 172 5.35 21.99 14.72
CA ALA A 172 6.18 21.41 15.79
C ALA A 172 6.27 22.31 17.03
N ALA A 173 6.06 23.62 16.85
CA ALA A 173 5.94 24.59 17.94
C ALA A 173 4.63 24.46 18.76
N ARG A 174 3.64 23.69 18.28
CA ARG A 174 2.26 23.61 18.80
C ARG A 174 1.82 22.20 19.19
N ALA A 175 2.57 21.15 18.86
CA ALA A 175 2.13 19.77 19.05
C ALA A 175 2.63 19.12 20.36
N PRO A 176 1.77 18.41 21.13
CA PRO A 176 2.26 17.49 22.15
C PRO A 176 3.11 16.39 21.50
N GLN A 177 4.27 16.05 22.09
CA GLN A 177 5.19 15.06 21.55
C GLN A 177 4.43 13.79 21.13
N ARG A 178 4.35 13.53 19.81
CA ARG A 178 3.95 12.23 19.28
C ARG A 178 4.86 11.22 19.95
N THR A 179 4.29 10.35 20.78
CA THR A 179 5.08 9.49 21.66
C THR A 179 5.97 8.61 20.81
N ALA A 180 7.27 8.90 20.88
CA ALA A 180 8.31 8.12 20.22
C ALA A 180 8.12 6.66 20.62
N SER A 181 7.60 5.87 19.69
CA SER A 181 7.44 4.43 19.88
C SER A 181 8.77 3.72 19.61
N ALA A 182 9.89 4.39 19.90
CA ALA A 182 11.26 3.96 19.63
C ALA A 182 11.76 2.86 20.59
N ARG A 183 10.89 2.29 21.43
CA ARG A 183 11.26 1.26 22.41
C ARG A 183 11.10 -0.18 21.92
N TYR A 184 10.53 -0.39 20.74
CA TYR A 184 10.33 -1.74 20.20
C TYR A 184 11.34 -2.00 19.09
N GLY A 185 12.26 -2.95 19.34
CA GLY A 185 13.19 -3.48 18.33
C GLY A 185 12.44 -4.14 17.16
N ARG A 186 13.20 -4.55 16.12
CA ARG A 186 12.74 -5.10 14.81
C ARG A 186 11.28 -5.62 14.83
N HIS A 187 10.42 -4.86 14.15
CA HIS A 187 9.00 -4.68 14.48
C HIS A 187 8.15 -5.91 14.14
N ALA A 188 7.36 -6.38 15.10
CA ALA A 188 6.29 -7.33 14.85
C ALA A 188 5.02 -6.56 14.45
N GLU A 189 4.52 -6.80 13.25
CA GLU A 189 3.28 -6.18 12.75
C GLU A 189 2.04 -6.75 13.46
N GLU A 190 1.66 -6.21 14.62
CA GLU A 190 0.52 -6.69 15.41
C GLU A 190 -0.74 -6.95 14.54
N THR A 191 -1.37 -8.11 14.73
CA THR A 191 -2.34 -8.66 13.77
C THR A 191 -3.55 -7.74 13.56
N VAL A 192 -4.07 -7.11 14.62
CA VAL A 192 -5.23 -6.21 14.51
C VAL A 192 -4.84 -4.95 13.73
N LEU A 193 -3.70 -4.33 14.07
CA LEU A 193 -3.18 -3.19 13.33
C LEU A 193 -2.86 -3.52 11.87
N ALA A 194 -2.32 -4.70 11.55
CA ALA A 194 -2.05 -5.13 10.18
C ALA A 194 -3.34 -5.24 9.36
N LEU A 195 -4.41 -5.79 9.93
CA LEU A 195 -5.73 -5.84 9.28
C LEU A 195 -6.31 -4.44 9.06
N ALA A 196 -6.24 -3.56 10.06
CA ALA A 196 -6.72 -2.19 9.96
C ALA A 196 -5.96 -1.39 8.88
N ALA A 197 -4.63 -1.49 8.87
CA ALA A 197 -3.77 -0.84 7.89
C ALA A 197 -4.01 -1.39 6.48
N ALA A 198 -4.09 -2.71 6.31
CA ALA A 198 -4.41 -3.33 5.02
C ALA A 198 -5.77 -2.86 4.50
N GLY A 199 -6.80 -2.83 5.35
CA GLY A 199 -8.13 -2.35 4.97
C GLY A 199 -8.14 -0.87 4.56
N ALA A 200 -7.44 -0.01 5.31
CA ALA A 200 -7.29 1.40 4.97
C ALA A 200 -6.53 1.60 3.65
N ALA A 201 -5.47 0.80 3.42
CA ALA A 201 -4.70 0.84 2.18
C ALA A 201 -5.51 0.37 0.97
N VAL A 202 -6.24 -0.76 1.09
CA VAL A 202 -7.16 -1.25 0.05
C VAL A 202 -8.22 -0.20 -0.27
N ARG A 203 -8.79 0.47 0.74
CA ARG A 203 -9.75 1.56 0.52
C ARG A 203 -9.13 2.72 -0.27
N ALA A 204 -7.92 3.16 0.08
CA ALA A 204 -7.25 4.24 -0.64
C ALA A 204 -6.96 3.86 -2.11
N VAL A 205 -6.42 2.65 -2.34
CA VAL A 205 -6.12 2.13 -3.68
C VAL A 205 -7.37 1.96 -4.52
N THR A 206 -8.42 1.33 -3.97
CA THR A 206 -9.68 1.13 -4.71
C THR A 206 -10.36 2.45 -5.05
N ARG A 207 -10.35 3.45 -4.17
CA ARG A 207 -10.88 4.79 -4.52
C ARG A 207 -10.16 5.41 -5.71
N LEU A 208 -8.83 5.32 -5.75
CA LEU A 208 -8.02 5.82 -6.87
C LEU A 208 -8.34 5.06 -8.16
N VAL A 209 -8.27 3.73 -8.14
CA VAL A 209 -8.50 2.87 -9.32
C VAL A 209 -9.94 3.00 -9.83
N ASP A 210 -10.91 3.16 -8.94
CA ASP A 210 -12.31 3.38 -9.27
C ASP A 210 -12.54 4.76 -9.92
N GLY A 211 -11.52 5.62 -10.03
CA GLY A 211 -11.65 7.00 -10.54
C GLY A 211 -12.49 7.89 -9.63
N ARG A 212 -12.52 7.61 -8.32
CA ARG A 212 -13.20 8.47 -7.35
C ARG A 212 -12.28 9.63 -7.00
N ASP A 213 -12.88 10.77 -6.66
CA ASP A 213 -12.11 11.88 -6.11
C ASP A 213 -11.35 11.43 -4.85
N VAL A 214 -10.03 11.63 -4.88
CA VAL A 214 -9.12 11.32 -3.78
C VAL A 214 -9.09 12.44 -2.74
N GLY A 215 -9.61 13.63 -3.08
CA GLY A 215 -9.78 14.77 -2.19
C GLY A 215 -8.47 15.28 -1.58
N ILE A 216 -8.58 15.90 -0.40
CA ILE A 216 -7.41 16.31 0.39
C ILE A 216 -6.71 15.05 0.91
N ALA A 217 -5.39 15.01 0.74
CA ALA A 217 -4.55 13.91 1.21
C ALA A 217 -4.75 13.68 2.72
N THR A 218 -4.76 12.42 3.14
CA THR A 218 -4.96 12.04 4.54
C THR A 218 -3.94 11.03 4.99
N THR A 219 -3.49 11.13 6.24
CA THR A 219 -2.77 10.06 6.94
C THR A 219 -3.67 9.48 8.01
N GLU A 220 -3.75 8.16 8.07
CA GLU A 220 -4.51 7.42 9.08
C GLU A 220 -3.55 6.64 9.97
N GLN A 221 -3.48 7.00 11.25
CA GLN A 221 -2.63 6.34 12.23
C GLN A 221 -3.47 5.47 13.16
N PHE A 222 -3.07 4.21 13.29
CA PHE A 222 -3.68 3.23 14.19
C PHE A 222 -2.68 2.88 15.29
N VAL A 223 -3.09 2.97 16.56
CA VAL A 223 -2.21 2.79 17.72
C VAL A 223 -2.74 1.68 18.63
N SER A 224 -1.93 0.65 18.89
CA SER A 224 -2.33 -0.54 19.67
C SER A 224 -2.69 -0.20 21.12
N ALA A 225 -1.83 0.55 21.81
CA ALA A 225 -1.96 0.79 23.26
C ALA A 225 -3.18 1.65 23.67
N ALA A 226 -3.73 2.43 22.75
CA ALA A 226 -4.80 3.39 23.02
C ALA A 226 -6.13 3.04 22.33
N ALA A 227 -6.18 1.98 21.52
CA ALA A 227 -7.27 1.72 20.57
C ALA A 227 -7.65 2.97 19.75
N ALA A 228 -6.66 3.82 19.47
CA ALA A 228 -6.88 5.13 18.88
C ALA A 228 -6.67 5.07 17.36
N HIS A 229 -7.58 5.72 16.64
CA HIS A 229 -7.50 5.97 15.21
C HIS A 229 -7.48 7.47 14.97
N HIS A 230 -6.37 7.97 14.44
CA HIS A 230 -6.18 9.38 14.15
C HIS A 230 -6.17 9.60 12.64
N VAL A 231 -6.95 10.57 12.17
CA VAL A 231 -6.99 10.97 10.77
C VAL A 231 -6.55 12.42 10.66
N GLU A 232 -5.44 12.67 9.98
CA GLU A 232 -4.93 14.02 9.71
C GLU A 232 -5.10 14.32 8.21
N ARG A 233 -5.41 15.58 7.89
CA ARG A 233 -5.60 16.07 6.52
C ARG A 233 -4.44 16.99 6.15
N TRP A 234 -3.88 16.79 4.97
CA TRP A 234 -2.70 17.49 4.49
C TRP A 234 -3.02 18.21 3.19
N PRO A 235 -3.24 19.53 3.21
CA PRO A 235 -3.17 20.29 1.99
C PRO A 235 -1.73 20.24 1.47
N PRO A 236 -1.51 20.39 0.17
CA PRO A 236 -0.17 20.51 -0.36
C PRO A 236 0.54 21.74 0.19
N HIS A 237 1.80 21.57 0.59
CA HIS A 237 2.55 22.62 1.29
C HIS A 237 3.13 23.64 0.28
N PRO A 238 2.99 24.96 0.51
CA PRO A 238 3.38 25.99 -0.45
C PRO A 238 4.88 26.00 -0.79
N THR A 239 5.75 25.59 0.15
CA THR A 239 7.20 25.56 -0.06
C THR A 239 7.74 24.20 -0.53
N CYS A 240 6.87 23.20 -0.75
CA CYS A 240 7.32 21.85 -1.11
C CYS A 240 7.81 21.74 -2.57
N GLY A 241 7.20 22.51 -3.48
CA GLY A 241 7.48 22.42 -4.92
C GLY A 241 6.93 21.17 -5.62
N CYS A 242 6.33 20.21 -4.92
CA CYS A 242 5.85 18.95 -5.52
C CYS A 242 4.69 19.13 -6.51
N HIS A 243 3.96 20.24 -6.43
CA HIS A 243 2.91 20.60 -7.39
C HIS A 243 3.44 21.18 -8.70
N SER A 244 4.69 21.63 -8.71
CA SER A 244 5.36 22.06 -9.93
C SER A 244 5.96 20.89 -10.71
N LEU A 245 5.89 19.67 -10.16
CA LEU A 245 6.29 18.45 -10.85
C LEU A 245 5.27 18.17 -11.96
N VAL A 246 5.70 18.35 -13.20
CA VAL A 246 4.97 17.85 -14.35
C VAL A 246 5.23 16.35 -14.43
N ALA A 247 4.17 15.54 -14.46
CA ALA A 247 4.32 14.09 -14.60
C ALA A 247 5.12 13.78 -15.88
N SER A 248 6.28 13.16 -15.72
CA SER A 248 7.00 12.58 -16.85
C SER A 248 6.22 11.36 -17.35
N GLN A 249 6.39 10.98 -18.63
CA GLN A 249 5.82 9.71 -19.11
C GLN A 249 6.27 8.56 -18.18
N LYS A 250 5.37 7.62 -17.88
CA LYS A 250 5.70 6.44 -17.06
C LYS A 250 6.87 5.70 -17.71
N GLY A 251 8.05 5.82 -17.11
CA GLY A 251 9.24 5.08 -17.51
C GLY A 251 9.24 3.68 -16.90
N PRO A 252 10.13 2.78 -17.35
CA PRO A 252 10.32 1.50 -16.68
C PRO A 252 10.77 1.75 -15.24
N LEU A 253 10.04 1.16 -14.32
CA LEU A 253 10.36 1.11 -12.91
C LEU A 253 10.72 -0.32 -12.55
N ASP A 254 11.92 -0.51 -12.03
CA ASP A 254 12.22 -1.74 -11.34
C ASP A 254 11.48 -1.75 -10.02
N VAL A 255 10.42 -2.56 -9.97
CA VAL A 255 9.80 -2.92 -8.70
C VAL A 255 10.48 -4.13 -8.08
N SER A 256 11.53 -4.68 -8.69
CA SER A 256 12.41 -5.67 -8.09
C SER A 256 13.55 -4.97 -7.34
N GLY A 257 14.10 -5.62 -6.33
CA GLY A 257 15.14 -5.05 -5.47
C GLY A 257 14.56 -4.37 -4.23
N PRO A 258 15.37 -4.08 -3.20
CA PRO A 258 14.87 -3.86 -1.84
C PRO A 258 14.13 -2.52 -1.66
N PHE A 259 12.80 -2.55 -1.38
CA PHE A 259 12.01 -1.38 -0.93
C PHE A 259 12.37 -0.84 0.46
N GLY A 260 13.40 -1.40 1.07
CA GLY A 260 13.97 -0.96 2.33
C GLY A 260 15.41 -0.51 2.14
N GLY A 261 15.79 0.57 2.82
CA GLY A 261 17.19 0.79 3.13
C GLY A 261 17.71 -0.43 3.89
N GLY A 262 18.78 -1.05 3.38
CA GLY A 262 19.59 -1.97 4.19
C GLY A 262 19.97 -1.26 5.50
N THR A 263 19.92 -1.93 6.63
CA THR A 263 20.99 -2.88 6.97
C THR A 263 20.46 -4.25 7.40
N ALA A 264 20.96 -5.27 6.71
CA ALA A 264 21.16 -6.58 7.32
C ALA A 264 22.10 -6.38 8.52
N ASP A 265 21.58 -6.49 9.73
CA ASP A 265 22.42 -7.00 10.81
C ASP A 265 22.16 -8.50 10.86
N ALA A 266 23.22 -9.25 10.56
CA ALA A 266 23.31 -10.64 10.91
C ALA A 266 23.12 -10.79 12.44
N PRO A 267 22.42 -11.82 12.92
CA PRO A 267 22.53 -12.18 14.33
C PRO A 267 23.92 -12.78 14.59
N ASP A 268 24.62 -12.22 15.57
CA ASP A 268 25.69 -12.91 16.32
C ASP A 268 25.10 -14.07 17.14
#